data_AF-G9ABW9-F1
#
_entry.id   AF-G9ABW9-F1
#
_cell.length_a   1.000
_cell.length_b   1.000
_cell.length_c   1.000
_cell.angle_alpha   90.00
_cell.angle_beta   90.00
_cell.angle_gamma   90.00
#
_symmetry.space_group_name_H-M   'P 1'
#
loop_
_entity.id
_entity.type
_entity.pdbx_description
1 polymer ?
#
loop_
_entity_poly.entity_id
_entity_poly.type
_entity_poly.pdbx_seq_one_letter_code
_entity_poly.pdbx_strand_id
1 'polypeptide(L)'
;MAKGQTTVSDFAVAPRRTRSVEQSATPADSGTEPAELPTETTNANQSQEAAPPRPEADTPVNRLIAPTEEARRERATTRAMLREDSRIRLRDLKRARDRESKHYVNCPLDYDTKMRLQKAALENDVKMTVIMKAAIDQFLKDNGY
;
A
#
# COMPACT_ATOMS: atom_id res chain seq x y z
N MET A 1 -34.91 31.78 -14.20
CA MET A 1 -33.76 30.92 -14.53
C MET A 1 -33.71 29.79 -13.52
N ALA A 2 -34.14 28.59 -13.90
CA ALA A 2 -34.25 27.43 -13.00
C ALA A 2 -32.90 26.72 -12.89
N LYS A 3 -32.47 26.44 -11.65
CA LYS A 3 -31.25 25.67 -11.36
C LYS A 3 -31.54 24.20 -11.61
N GLY A 4 -30.97 23.62 -12.66
CA GLY A 4 -31.07 22.20 -12.97
C GLY A 4 -30.34 21.37 -11.93
N GLN A 5 -31.03 20.39 -11.36
CA GLN A 5 -30.51 19.45 -10.39
C GLN A 5 -29.77 18.35 -11.17
N THR A 6 -28.43 18.45 -11.28
CA THR A 6 -27.63 17.40 -11.95
C THR A 6 -27.65 16.15 -11.09
N THR A 7 -28.18 15.06 -11.63
CA THR A 7 -28.23 13.76 -10.93
C THR A 7 -27.10 12.86 -11.40
N VAL A 8 -26.75 11.85 -10.59
CA VAL A 8 -25.60 10.94 -10.82
C VAL A 8 -25.69 10.20 -12.17
N SER A 9 -26.87 10.17 -12.79
CA SER A 9 -27.15 9.60 -14.10
C SER A 9 -26.63 10.42 -15.29
N ASP A 10 -26.19 11.67 -15.09
CA ASP A 10 -25.63 12.53 -16.16
C ASP A 10 -24.19 12.17 -16.56
N PHE A 11 -23.54 11.28 -15.82
CA PHE A 11 -22.17 10.84 -16.11
C PHE A 11 -22.17 9.52 -16.87
N ALA A 12 -21.62 9.51 -18.09
CA ALA A 12 -21.48 8.30 -18.90
C ALA A 12 -20.53 7.30 -18.23
N VAL A 13 -21.09 6.19 -17.71
CA VAL A 13 -20.33 5.08 -17.12
C VAL A 13 -19.96 4.09 -18.23
N ALA A 14 -18.66 3.88 -18.43
CA ALA A 14 -18.16 2.93 -19.43
C ALA A 14 -18.54 1.47 -19.08
N PRO A 15 -18.77 0.60 -20.08
CA PRO A 15 -19.13 -0.80 -19.83
C PRO A 15 -18.03 -1.54 -19.09
N ARG A 16 -18.36 -2.15 -17.95
CA ARG A 16 -17.44 -3.06 -17.25
C ARG A 16 -17.28 -4.33 -18.07
N ARG A 17 -16.04 -4.62 -18.50
CA ARG A 17 -15.67 -5.93 -19.03
C ARG A 17 -16.01 -7.01 -18.00
N THR A 18 -16.99 -7.86 -18.31
CA THR A 18 -17.26 -9.07 -17.54
C THR A 18 -16.14 -10.06 -17.80
N ARG A 19 -15.47 -10.49 -16.73
CA ARG A 19 -14.52 -11.59 -16.77
C ARG A 19 -15.37 -12.86 -16.69
N SER A 20 -15.34 -13.70 -17.73
CA SER A 20 -15.95 -15.02 -17.70
C SER A 20 -15.34 -15.83 -16.56
N VAL A 21 -16.10 -16.06 -15.50
CA VAL A 21 -15.81 -17.05 -14.47
C VAL A 21 -16.80 -18.17 -14.70
N GLU A 22 -16.34 -19.22 -15.37
CA GLU A 22 -16.98 -20.53 -15.28
C GLU A 22 -16.69 -21.12 -13.88
N GLN A 23 -17.80 -21.34 -13.16
CA GLN A 23 -18.11 -22.51 -12.34
C GLN A 23 -17.10 -23.01 -11.31
N SER A 24 -17.46 -22.82 -10.03
CA SER A 24 -17.83 -23.94 -9.16
C SER A 24 -18.68 -23.45 -7.98
N ALA A 25 -19.90 -23.99 -7.88
CA ALA A 25 -20.83 -23.92 -6.73
C ALA A 25 -20.17 -24.57 -5.47
N THR A 26 -20.54 -24.35 -4.20
CA THR A 26 -21.85 -24.21 -3.52
C THR A 26 -21.58 -23.75 -2.04
N PRO A 27 -22.52 -23.71 -1.06
CA PRO A 27 -23.09 -22.49 -0.49
C PRO A 27 -22.82 -22.21 1.02
N ALA A 28 -23.23 -21.02 1.44
CA ALA A 28 -23.80 -20.59 2.73
C ALA A 28 -23.33 -21.23 4.06
N ASP A 29 -22.87 -20.40 5.00
CA ASP A 29 -23.53 -20.27 6.32
C ASP A 29 -23.16 -18.94 6.98
N SER A 30 -23.89 -18.64 8.04
CA SER A 30 -24.31 -17.36 8.60
C SER A 30 -23.76 -17.13 10.01
N GLY A 31 -23.90 -15.88 10.49
CA GLY A 31 -23.92 -15.55 11.92
C GLY A 31 -22.73 -14.73 12.44
N THR A 32 -22.94 -13.46 12.82
CA THR A 32 -23.05 -12.95 14.22
C THR A 32 -21.65 -12.70 14.81
N GLU A 33 -21.21 -11.52 15.26
CA GLU A 33 -21.80 -10.41 16.04
C GLU A 33 -20.77 -9.24 16.07
N PRO A 34 -21.16 -7.98 16.29
CA PRO A 34 -20.24 -6.84 16.44
C PRO A 34 -19.91 -6.57 17.92
N ALA A 35 -18.68 -6.16 18.23
CA ALA A 35 -18.32 -5.69 19.57
C ALA A 35 -17.84 -4.24 19.52
N GLU A 36 -18.58 -3.42 20.26
CA GLU A 36 -18.55 -1.96 20.35
C GLU A 36 -17.40 -1.42 21.21
N LEU A 37 -17.07 -0.14 20.95
CA LEU A 37 -16.50 0.81 21.92
C LEU A 37 -17.41 0.93 23.15
N PRO A 38 -16.90 1.33 24.32
CA PRO A 38 -17.29 2.66 24.80
C PRO A 38 -16.31 3.42 25.73
N THR A 39 -16.54 4.74 25.74
CA THR A 39 -16.45 5.72 26.86
C THR A 39 -15.08 6.03 27.48
N GLU A 40 -14.54 7.25 27.36
CA GLU A 40 -15.02 8.50 27.96
C GLU A 40 -15.05 8.44 29.50
N THR A 41 -13.98 8.97 30.13
CA THR A 41 -14.02 9.46 31.51
C THR A 41 -13.32 10.81 31.57
N THR A 42 -14.16 11.84 31.46
CA THR A 42 -13.95 13.17 32.01
C THR A 42 -13.63 13.05 33.50
N ASN A 43 -12.51 13.63 33.95
CA ASN A 43 -12.34 13.93 35.37
C ASN A 43 -11.84 15.36 35.54
N ALA A 44 -12.77 16.19 35.99
CA ALA A 44 -12.54 17.53 36.47
C ALA A 44 -11.85 17.45 37.82
N ASN A 45 -10.71 18.13 37.98
CA ASN A 45 -10.35 18.60 39.31
C ASN A 45 -9.98 20.07 39.28
N GLN A 46 -10.73 20.81 40.08
CA GLN A 46 -10.73 22.23 40.27
C GLN A 46 -9.48 22.66 41.06
N SER A 47 -8.95 23.82 40.73
CA SER A 47 -8.39 24.74 41.72
C SER A 47 -8.69 26.15 41.22
N GLN A 48 -9.73 26.74 41.79
CA GLN A 48 -10.01 28.17 41.71
C GLN A 48 -9.11 28.88 42.72
N GLU A 49 -8.37 29.89 42.30
CA GLU A 49 -8.08 31.00 43.21
C GLU A 49 -7.92 32.33 42.45
N ALA A 50 -8.72 33.30 42.92
CA ALA A 50 -8.64 34.76 42.78
C ALA A 50 -8.85 35.44 41.39
N ALA A 51 -9.82 36.35 41.37
CA ALA A 51 -10.02 37.43 40.38
C ALA A 51 -10.44 38.71 41.14
N PRO A 52 -10.47 39.93 40.55
CA PRO A 52 -9.65 40.56 39.50
C PRO A 52 -9.12 41.96 39.99
N PRO A 53 -8.56 42.82 39.11
CA PRO A 53 -9.42 43.88 38.56
C PRO A 53 -9.18 44.20 37.08
N ARG A 54 -10.25 44.61 36.38
CA ARG A 54 -10.24 45.18 35.02
C ARG A 54 -9.86 46.67 35.07
N PRO A 55 -9.33 47.23 33.98
CA PRO A 55 -10.15 48.11 33.12
C PRO A 55 -9.95 47.78 31.63
N GLU A 56 -11.03 47.52 30.91
CA GLU A 56 -11.67 48.43 29.93
C GLU A 56 -10.91 48.54 28.60
N ALA A 57 -11.64 48.17 27.54
CA ALA A 57 -11.47 48.51 26.13
C ALA A 57 -10.16 48.12 25.43
N ASP A 58 -10.20 47.04 24.63
CA ASP A 58 -10.06 47.24 23.18
C ASP A 58 -10.58 46.06 22.34
N THR A 59 -11.14 46.44 21.19
CA THR A 59 -11.84 45.68 20.15
C THR A 59 -11.35 44.26 19.76
N PRO A 60 -12.25 43.36 19.31
CA PRO A 60 -11.89 42.02 18.89
C PRO A 60 -11.36 42.04 17.45
N VAL A 61 -10.05 41.94 17.28
CA VAL A 61 -9.45 41.69 15.96
C VAL A 61 -8.90 40.28 15.93
N ASN A 62 -9.82 39.31 15.81
CA ASN A 62 -9.50 37.94 15.39
C ASN A 62 -9.06 37.97 13.91
N ARG A 63 -7.89 38.56 13.63
CA ARG A 63 -7.22 38.41 12.34
C ARG A 63 -6.51 37.07 12.38
N LEU A 64 -7.21 36.05 11.91
CA LEU A 64 -6.58 34.90 11.26
C LEU A 64 -5.49 35.47 10.35
N ILE A 65 -4.21 35.33 10.73
CA ILE A 65 -3.09 35.66 9.85
C ILE A 65 -3.21 34.65 8.72
N ALA A 66 -3.90 35.06 7.64
CA ALA A 66 -3.90 34.31 6.40
C ALA A 66 -2.41 34.11 6.07
N PRO A 67 -1.93 32.86 5.98
CA PRO A 67 -0.55 32.60 5.61
C PRO A 67 -0.25 33.37 4.32
N THR A 68 0.85 34.13 4.30
CA THR A 68 1.28 34.90 3.12
C THR A 68 1.30 33.99 1.89
N GLU A 69 1.02 34.55 0.70
CA GLU A 69 0.95 33.73 -0.52
C GLU A 69 2.22 32.89 -0.74
N GLU A 70 3.37 33.42 -0.37
CA GLU A 70 4.66 32.73 -0.40
C GLU A 70 4.68 31.53 0.54
N ALA A 71 4.27 31.69 1.80
CA ALA A 71 4.16 30.58 2.75
C ALA A 71 3.13 29.51 2.30
N ARG A 72 2.07 29.92 1.58
CA ARG A 72 1.11 28.97 0.98
C ARG A 72 1.71 28.20 -0.18
N ARG A 73 2.52 28.85 -1.02
CA ARG A 73 3.25 28.22 -2.13
C ARG A 73 4.32 27.25 -1.60
N GLU A 74 5.08 27.64 -0.59
CA GLU A 74 6.08 26.77 0.06
C GLU A 74 5.46 25.55 0.75
N ARG A 75 4.32 25.73 1.43
CA ARG A 75 3.57 24.59 2.00
C ARG A 75 3.00 23.68 0.92
N ALA A 76 2.62 24.23 -0.24
CA ALA A 76 2.14 23.44 -1.36
C ALA A 76 3.27 22.65 -2.04
N THR A 77 4.46 23.24 -2.23
CA THR A 77 5.63 22.58 -2.82
C THR A 77 6.18 21.50 -1.90
N THR A 78 6.32 21.78 -0.60
CA THR A 78 6.74 20.78 0.40
C THR A 78 5.76 19.62 0.48
N ARG A 79 4.44 19.89 0.49
CA ARG A 79 3.42 18.84 0.45
C ARG A 79 3.41 18.05 -0.87
N ALA A 80 3.78 18.67 -1.99
CA ALA A 80 3.95 17.98 -3.26
C ALA A 80 5.19 17.07 -3.23
N MET A 81 6.31 17.55 -2.69
CA MET A 81 7.54 16.75 -2.55
C MET A 81 7.34 15.54 -1.64
N LEU A 82 6.69 15.71 -0.48
CA LEU A 82 6.37 14.59 0.42
C LEU A 82 5.50 13.51 -0.25
N ARG A 83 4.58 13.91 -1.13
CA ARG A 83 3.77 12.97 -1.91
C ARG A 83 4.61 12.23 -2.95
N GLU A 84 5.55 12.91 -3.59
CA GLU A 84 6.45 12.25 -4.54
C GLU A 84 7.42 11.31 -3.83
N ASP A 85 8.01 11.72 -2.70
CA ASP A 85 8.91 10.89 -1.88
C ASP A 85 8.20 9.62 -1.37
N SER A 86 6.95 9.75 -0.92
CA SER A 86 6.17 8.58 -0.50
C SER A 86 5.87 7.62 -1.66
N ARG A 87 5.66 8.13 -2.88
CA ARG A 87 5.49 7.29 -4.09
C ARG A 87 6.78 6.61 -4.50
N ILE A 88 7.91 7.31 -4.43
CA ILE A 88 9.23 6.76 -4.72
C ILE A 88 9.58 5.66 -3.71
N ARG A 89 9.42 5.94 -2.41
CA ARG A 89 9.66 4.94 -1.35
C ARG A 89 8.82 3.68 -1.53
N LEU A 90 7.56 3.82 -1.95
CA LEU A 90 6.70 2.66 -2.23
C LEU A 90 7.19 1.85 -3.43
N ARG A 91 7.65 2.52 -4.49
CA ARG A 91 8.26 1.85 -5.66
C ARG A 91 9.56 1.15 -5.29
N ASP A 92 10.39 1.77 -4.45
CA ASP A 92 11.65 1.21 -4.01
C ASP A 92 11.44 0.00 -3.10
N LEU A 93 10.48 0.06 -2.16
CA LEU A 93 10.09 -1.10 -1.36
C LEU A 93 9.60 -2.26 -2.23
N LYS A 94 8.80 -1.98 -3.26
CA LYS A 94 8.37 -3.00 -4.22
C LYS A 94 9.56 -3.61 -4.97
N ARG A 95 10.50 -2.77 -5.42
CA ARG A 95 11.69 -3.21 -6.16
C ARG A 95 12.67 -3.99 -5.26
N ALA A 96 12.78 -3.62 -3.99
CA ALA A 96 13.58 -4.33 -3.00
C ALA A 96 13.02 -5.73 -2.77
N ARG A 97 11.71 -5.87 -2.56
CA ARG A 97 11.05 -7.19 -2.43
C ARG A 97 11.22 -8.05 -3.69
N ASP A 98 11.15 -7.44 -4.87
CA ASP A 98 11.35 -8.17 -6.13
C ASP A 98 12.81 -8.64 -6.32
N ARG A 99 13.79 -7.97 -5.71
CA ARG A 99 15.21 -8.41 -5.70
C ARG A 99 15.46 -9.47 -4.63
N GLU A 100 14.93 -9.28 -3.42
CA GLU A 100 15.05 -10.25 -2.33
C GLU A 100 14.40 -11.60 -2.69
N SER A 101 13.31 -11.58 -3.46
CA SER A 101 12.67 -12.82 -3.93
C SER A 101 13.41 -13.52 -5.08
N LYS A 102 14.39 -12.87 -5.72
CA LYS A 102 15.09 -13.39 -6.90
C LYS A 102 16.60 -13.24 -6.76
N HIS A 103 17.22 -14.26 -6.16
CA HIS A 103 18.67 -14.38 -6.11
C HIS A 103 19.18 -15.06 -7.38
N TYR A 104 20.11 -14.40 -8.07
CA TYR A 104 20.74 -14.91 -9.28
C TYR A 104 22.12 -15.45 -8.96
N VAL A 105 22.41 -16.66 -9.40
CA VAL A 105 23.72 -17.30 -9.27
C VAL A 105 24.27 -17.53 -10.68
N ASN A 106 25.50 -17.08 -10.93
CA ASN A 106 26.22 -17.41 -12.15
C ASN A 106 27.10 -18.64 -11.88
N CYS A 107 26.85 -19.73 -12.59
CA CYS A 107 27.55 -21.00 -12.41
C CYS A 107 28.18 -21.45 -13.74
N PRO A 108 29.51 -21.47 -13.86
CA PRO A 108 30.17 -22.08 -15.00
C PRO A 108 30.00 -23.61 -14.92
N LEU A 109 29.60 -24.22 -16.02
CA LEU A 109 29.41 -25.67 -16.12
C LEU A 109 30.29 -26.22 -17.24
N ASP A 110 30.85 -27.40 -17.00
CA ASP A 110 31.54 -28.16 -18.04
C ASP A 110 30.60 -28.51 -19.19
N TYR A 111 31.17 -28.69 -20.37
CA TYR A 111 30.44 -28.99 -21.60
C TYR A 111 29.53 -30.22 -21.43
N ASP A 112 30.07 -31.31 -20.88
CA ASP A 112 29.32 -32.57 -20.72
C ASP A 112 28.16 -32.44 -19.73
N THR A 113 28.34 -31.67 -18.66
CA THR A 113 27.29 -31.41 -17.67
C THR A 113 26.19 -30.52 -18.26
N LYS A 114 26.57 -29.50 -19.04
CA LYS A 114 25.61 -28.68 -19.78
C LYS A 114 24.84 -29.51 -20.81
N MET A 115 25.50 -30.45 -21.50
CA MET A 115 24.86 -31.34 -22.47
C MET A 115 23.85 -32.28 -21.80
N ARG A 116 24.20 -32.89 -20.66
CA ARG A 116 23.27 -33.72 -19.87
C ARG A 116 22.05 -32.92 -19.39
N LEU A 117 22.28 -31.70 -18.90
CA LEU A 117 21.21 -30.81 -18.47
C LEU A 117 20.28 -30.42 -19.62
N GLN A 118 20.84 -30.15 -20.80
CA GLN A 118 20.05 -29.83 -22.00
C GLN A 118 19.22 -31.03 -22.46
N LYS A 119 19.80 -32.24 -22.44
CA LYS A 119 19.07 -33.47 -22.75
C LYS A 119 17.91 -33.69 -21.78
N ALA A 120 18.15 -33.58 -20.47
CA ALA A 120 17.10 -33.71 -19.46
C ALA A 120 16.00 -32.64 -19.61
N ALA A 121 16.37 -31.42 -19.97
CA ALA A 121 15.41 -30.34 -20.24
C ALA A 121 14.49 -30.66 -21.43
N LEU A 122 15.05 -31.24 -22.50
CA LEU A 122 14.28 -31.66 -23.67
C LEU A 122 13.39 -32.87 -23.38
N GLU A 123 13.88 -33.86 -22.64
CA GLU A 123 13.11 -35.08 -22.35
C GLU A 123 11.93 -34.83 -21.40
N ASN A 124 12.07 -33.87 -20.47
CA ASN A 124 11.03 -33.55 -19.51
C ASN A 124 10.16 -32.34 -19.92
N ASP A 125 10.45 -31.69 -21.06
CA ASP A 125 9.83 -30.44 -21.50
C ASP A 125 9.87 -29.31 -20.45
N VAL A 126 10.96 -29.26 -19.67
CA VAL A 126 11.15 -28.31 -18.57
C VAL A 126 12.39 -27.46 -18.81
N LYS A 127 12.35 -26.18 -18.42
CA LYS A 127 13.51 -25.28 -18.51
C LYS A 127 14.67 -25.79 -17.65
N MET A 128 15.90 -25.71 -18.18
CA MET A 128 17.13 -26.08 -17.47
C MET A 128 17.23 -25.45 -16.06
N THR A 129 16.71 -24.23 -15.87
CA THR A 129 16.70 -23.53 -14.57
C THR A 129 15.86 -24.23 -13.50
N VAL A 130 14.76 -24.88 -13.87
CA VAL A 130 13.89 -25.60 -12.93
C VAL A 130 14.56 -26.89 -12.48
N ILE A 131 15.20 -27.60 -13.41
CA ILE A 131 16.00 -28.80 -13.11
C ILE A 131 17.16 -28.44 -12.18
N MET A 132 17.87 -27.33 -12.48
CA MET A 132 18.96 -26.85 -11.64
C MET A 132 18.48 -26.53 -10.22
N LYS A 133 17.34 -25.83 -10.09
CA LYS A 133 16.74 -25.53 -8.79
C LYS A 133 16.40 -26.81 -8.03
N ALA A 134 15.71 -27.75 -8.66
CA ALA A 134 15.33 -29.01 -8.03
C ALA A 134 16.56 -29.82 -7.59
N ALA A 135 17.61 -29.86 -8.41
CA ALA A 135 18.86 -30.54 -8.08
C ALA A 135 19.57 -29.89 -6.89
N ILE A 136 19.62 -28.55 -6.83
CA ILE A 136 20.19 -27.82 -5.69
C ILE A 136 19.34 -28.07 -4.44
N ASP A 137 18.02 -27.92 -4.53
CA ASP A 137 17.11 -28.13 -3.40
C ASP A 137 17.24 -29.56 -2.84
N GLN A 138 17.37 -30.56 -3.72
CA GLN A 138 17.60 -31.95 -3.32
C GLN A 138 18.97 -32.11 -2.67
N PHE A 139 20.04 -31.59 -3.28
CA PHE A 139 21.39 -31.65 -2.70
C PHE A 139 21.45 -30.99 -1.32
N LEU A 140 20.81 -29.84 -1.13
CA LEU A 140 20.80 -29.15 0.17
C LEU A 140 20.05 -29.97 1.22
N LYS A 141 18.86 -30.48 0.89
CA LYS A 141 18.07 -31.34 1.80
C LYS A 141 18.80 -32.62 2.18
N ASP A 142 19.42 -33.29 1.22
CA ASP A 142 20.12 -34.56 1.44
C ASP A 142 21.34 -34.38 2.35
N ASN A 143 21.95 -33.20 2.35
CA ASN A 143 23.09 -32.85 3.20
C ASN A 143 22.69 -32.07 4.48
N GLY A 144 21.40 -31.80 4.68
CA GLY A 144 20.89 -31.13 5.88
C GLY A 144 21.20 -29.64 6.00
N TYR A 145 21.41 -28.95 4.86
CA TYR A 145 21.57 -27.50 4.80
C TYR A 145 20.24 -26.74 4.82
#